data_AF-A0A6N2DBD9-F1
#
_entry.id   AF-A0A6N2DBD9-F1
#
_cell.length_a   1.000
_cell.length_b   1.000
_cell.length_c   1.000
_cell.angle_alpha   90.00
_cell.angle_beta   90.00
_cell.angle_gamma   90.00
#
_symmetry.space_group_name_H-M   'P 1'
#
loop_
_entity.id
_entity.type
_entity.pdbx_description
1 polymer ?
#
loop_
_entity_poly.entity_id
_entity_poly.type
_entity_poly.pdbx_seq_one_letter_code
_entity_poly.pdbx_strand_id
1 'polypeptide(L)'
;MSSTPLNRPLRLVDTPEAARAFADEFLPDIEGRTIGLDVEEDRMVHYAPRIALLQVTIDEVDVLLDPLRLEHEVLSPIVEALCIRAGAILMHGAQNDVTGLKRDFGVGPDALRDTQIAARFAGQTRFGLAGLLESEFGISLDKEQRMSDWTARPLSNDQIRYARRDTVWLADLWERLEEGVRARGFEDAVAEENEALAELPVNDPGFDPSGWRSQKGLRGQRLEPLMERRAAALWALRDEVARTHDRHPTRTLPPWLLAELVRRGPRMMDGQRRNKALRAFVGLVGDDALRQLLTDPPPFEAGDVPERRGGRGRPPWHRSPHFDRRVQALLAWRDEEAERTGIEAGFLAPRALLEQLAEVDAPEHDVLAAIPDVRRWRLRRYADAWLGLLRT
;
A
#
# COMPACT_ATOMS: atom_id res chain seq x y z
N MET A 1 -2.39 -34.31 -20.09
CA MET A 1 -1.21 -33.77 -19.38
C MET A 1 -1.56 -32.35 -19.01
N SER A 2 -2.04 -32.11 -17.78
CA SER A 2 -2.35 -30.74 -17.34
C SER A 2 -1.06 -29.93 -17.42
N SER A 3 -1.03 -28.90 -18.25
CA SER A 3 0.17 -28.08 -18.42
C SER A 3 0.43 -27.36 -17.10
N THR A 4 1.65 -27.46 -16.57
CA THR A 4 2.02 -26.64 -15.40
C THR A 4 1.84 -25.17 -15.79
N PRO A 5 1.18 -24.32 -15.00
CA PRO A 5 0.90 -22.93 -15.35
C PRO A 5 2.13 -22.13 -15.84
N LEU A 6 3.33 -22.47 -15.39
CA LEU A 6 4.59 -21.87 -15.86
C LEU A 6 5.00 -22.24 -17.30
N ASN A 7 4.34 -23.19 -17.95
CA ASN A 7 4.54 -23.54 -19.36
C ASN A 7 3.60 -22.77 -20.30
N ARG A 8 2.70 -21.95 -19.76
CA ARG A 8 1.80 -21.09 -20.54
C ARG A 8 2.58 -20.12 -21.45
N PRO A 9 2.05 -19.71 -22.60
CA PRO A 9 2.65 -18.65 -23.39
C PRO A 9 2.80 -17.37 -22.59
N LEU A 10 3.95 -16.72 -22.71
CA LEU A 10 4.22 -15.40 -22.15
C LEU A 10 4.33 -14.38 -23.28
N ARG A 11 3.57 -13.27 -23.20
CA ARG A 11 3.61 -12.18 -24.16
C ARG A 11 4.08 -10.89 -23.50
N LEU A 12 5.14 -10.31 -24.04
CA LEU A 12 5.53 -8.94 -23.69
C LEU A 12 4.79 -7.99 -24.62
N VAL A 13 4.05 -7.06 -24.04
CA VAL A 13 3.29 -6.03 -24.74
C VAL A 13 3.96 -4.70 -24.45
N ASP A 14 5.00 -4.42 -25.24
CA ASP A 14 5.85 -3.23 -25.11
C ASP A 14 5.96 -2.43 -26.42
N THR A 15 5.07 -2.71 -27.38
CA THR A 15 4.93 -2.01 -28.66
C THR A 15 3.45 -1.77 -28.99
N PRO A 16 3.10 -0.71 -29.75
CA PRO A 16 1.72 -0.45 -30.15
C PRO A 16 1.07 -1.60 -30.93
N GLU A 17 1.84 -2.32 -31.75
CA GLU A 17 1.37 -3.48 -32.50
C GLU A 17 1.00 -4.63 -31.57
N ALA A 18 1.84 -4.93 -30.58
CA ALA A 18 1.56 -5.95 -29.58
C ALA A 18 0.36 -5.56 -28.69
N ALA A 19 0.22 -4.28 -28.36
CA ALA A 19 -0.91 -3.76 -27.59
C ALA A 19 -2.23 -3.92 -28.34
N ARG A 20 -2.24 -3.62 -29.63
CA ARG A 20 -3.40 -3.84 -30.50
C ARG A 20 -3.74 -5.32 -30.65
N ALA A 21 -2.75 -6.17 -30.86
CA ALA A 21 -2.96 -7.62 -30.95
C ALA A 21 -3.54 -8.19 -29.64
N PHE A 22 -3.06 -7.73 -28.48
CA PHE A 22 -3.67 -8.06 -27.19
C PHE A 22 -5.12 -7.57 -27.11
N ALA A 23 -5.36 -6.31 -27.46
CA ALA A 23 -6.69 -5.72 -27.41
C ALA A 23 -7.70 -6.49 -28.27
N ASP A 24 -7.34 -6.79 -29.52
CA ASP A 24 -8.19 -7.49 -30.48
C ASP A 24 -8.51 -8.93 -30.04
N GLU A 25 -7.57 -9.62 -29.39
CA GLU A 25 -7.74 -11.02 -28.96
C GLU A 25 -8.53 -11.17 -27.66
N PHE A 26 -8.31 -10.28 -26.68
CA PHE A 26 -8.80 -10.49 -25.31
C PHE A 26 -9.97 -9.58 -24.91
N LEU A 27 -10.02 -8.34 -25.42
CA LEU A 27 -10.99 -7.35 -24.96
C LEU A 27 -12.44 -7.49 -25.48
N PRO A 28 -12.73 -8.16 -26.62
CA PRO A 28 -14.11 -8.36 -27.07
C PRO A 28 -14.98 -9.15 -26.07
N ASP A 29 -14.41 -10.17 -25.41
CA ASP A 29 -15.16 -11.05 -24.49
C ASP A 29 -14.70 -10.90 -23.03
N ILE A 30 -14.05 -9.79 -22.67
CA ILE A 30 -13.44 -9.60 -21.34
C ILE A 30 -14.47 -9.71 -20.20
N GLU A 31 -15.73 -9.34 -20.46
CA GLU A 31 -16.86 -9.43 -19.51
C GLU A 31 -17.15 -10.84 -19.02
N GLY A 32 -16.83 -11.86 -19.81
CA GLY A 32 -16.97 -13.27 -19.42
C GLY A 32 -15.72 -13.86 -18.77
N ARG A 33 -14.61 -13.10 -18.68
CA ARG A 33 -13.30 -13.64 -18.31
C ARG A 33 -12.91 -13.27 -16.89
N THR A 34 -12.26 -14.22 -16.23
CA THR A 34 -11.53 -14.02 -14.98
C THR A 34 -10.07 -13.74 -15.31
N ILE A 35 -9.50 -12.68 -14.75
CA ILE A 35 -8.09 -12.32 -14.94
C ILE A 35 -7.35 -12.32 -13.61
N GLY A 36 -6.09 -12.75 -13.61
CA GLY A 36 -5.13 -12.39 -12.58
C GLY A 36 -4.48 -11.06 -12.94
N LEU A 37 -4.41 -10.12 -12.00
CA LEU A 37 -3.79 -8.81 -12.19
C LEU A 37 -2.83 -8.52 -11.02
N ASP A 38 -1.65 -8.02 -11.37
CA ASP A 38 -0.70 -7.44 -10.42
C ASP A 38 -0.05 -6.20 -11.07
N VAL A 39 0.62 -5.37 -10.26
CA VAL A 39 1.44 -4.27 -10.79
C VAL A 39 2.78 -4.18 -10.08
N GLU A 40 3.80 -3.74 -10.83
CA GLU A 40 5.07 -3.33 -10.24
C GLU A 40 5.25 -1.83 -10.35
N GLU A 41 5.60 -1.19 -9.25
CA GLU A 41 5.76 0.25 -9.15
C GLU A 41 7.22 0.67 -9.02
N ASP A 42 7.54 1.85 -9.55
CA ASP A 42 8.74 2.56 -9.14
C ASP A 42 8.58 3.09 -7.71
N ARG A 43 9.28 2.45 -6.79
CA ARG A 43 9.26 2.82 -5.37
C ARG A 43 10.46 3.61 -4.91
N MET A 44 11.53 3.70 -5.71
CA MET A 44 12.84 4.11 -5.18
C MET A 44 13.71 4.89 -6.18
N VAL A 45 13.28 5.07 -7.43
CA VAL A 45 14.09 5.72 -8.46
C VAL A 45 13.65 7.16 -8.66
N HIS A 46 12.40 7.39 -9.02
CA HIS A 46 11.86 8.70 -9.39
C HIS A 46 11.11 9.39 -8.24
N TYR A 47 10.77 10.67 -8.43
CA TYR A 47 10.10 11.46 -7.40
C TYR A 47 8.65 11.01 -7.19
N ALA A 48 7.89 10.96 -8.28
CA ALA A 48 6.53 10.48 -8.27
C ALA A 48 6.52 8.95 -8.47
N PRO A 49 5.82 8.18 -7.61
CA PRO A 49 5.61 6.77 -7.87
C PRO A 49 4.80 6.62 -9.15
N ARG A 50 5.11 5.59 -9.93
CA ARG A 50 4.39 5.22 -11.15
C ARG A 50 4.42 3.71 -11.34
N ILE A 51 3.38 3.15 -11.93
CA ILE A 51 3.35 1.77 -12.39
C ILE A 51 4.38 1.64 -13.51
N ALA A 52 5.27 0.68 -13.34
CA ALA A 52 6.36 0.37 -14.25
C ALA A 52 6.13 -0.95 -15.01
N LEU A 53 5.18 -1.78 -14.57
CA LEU A 53 4.75 -3.01 -15.25
C LEU A 53 3.35 -3.39 -14.77
N LEU A 54 2.49 -3.88 -15.66
CA LEU A 54 1.28 -4.60 -15.26
C LEU A 54 1.40 -6.06 -15.70
N GLN A 55 1.03 -6.98 -14.82
CA GLN A 55 1.01 -8.41 -15.09
C GLN A 55 -0.43 -8.86 -15.22
N VAL A 56 -0.76 -9.56 -16.30
CA VAL A 56 -2.10 -10.09 -16.55
C VAL A 56 -2.01 -11.55 -16.90
N THR A 57 -2.64 -12.42 -16.12
CA THR A 57 -2.93 -13.79 -16.54
C THR A 57 -4.39 -13.83 -16.97
N ILE A 58 -4.64 -14.16 -18.23
CA ILE A 58 -5.97 -14.26 -18.80
C ILE A 58 -6.07 -15.55 -19.60
N ASP A 59 -7.11 -16.33 -19.31
CA ASP A 59 -7.26 -17.70 -19.79
C ASP A 59 -6.01 -18.55 -19.43
N GLU A 60 -5.23 -18.96 -20.42
CA GLU A 60 -3.94 -19.65 -20.22
C GLU A 60 -2.77 -18.87 -20.83
N VAL A 61 -2.86 -17.54 -20.87
CA VAL A 61 -1.81 -16.66 -21.40
C VAL A 61 -1.36 -15.69 -20.32
N ASP A 62 -0.06 -15.60 -20.13
CA ASP A 62 0.56 -14.61 -19.25
C ASP A 62 1.03 -13.42 -20.07
N VAL A 63 0.71 -12.21 -19.64
CA VAL A 63 0.97 -10.97 -20.38
C VAL A 63 1.63 -9.96 -19.45
N LEU A 64 2.68 -9.33 -19.96
CA LEU A 64 3.37 -8.22 -19.29
C LEU A 64 3.16 -6.97 -20.14
N LEU A 65 2.36 -6.03 -19.63
CA LEU A 65 2.10 -4.74 -20.28
C LEU A 65 3.12 -3.71 -19.76
N ASP A 66 3.85 -3.05 -20.67
CA ASP A 66 4.92 -2.11 -20.32
C ASP A 66 4.49 -0.63 -20.46
N PRO A 67 4.05 0.03 -19.39
CA PRO A 67 3.63 1.44 -19.42
C PRO A 67 4.79 2.41 -19.64
N LEU A 68 6.05 1.98 -19.53
CA LEU A 68 7.20 2.86 -19.77
C LEU A 68 7.62 2.86 -21.25
N ARG A 69 7.13 1.91 -22.05
CA ARG A 69 7.39 1.84 -23.50
C ARG A 69 6.17 2.19 -24.34
N LEU A 70 4.98 2.11 -23.77
CA LEU A 70 3.74 2.45 -24.44
C LEU A 70 3.28 3.87 -24.05
N GLU A 71 2.76 4.60 -25.02
CA GLU A 71 2.07 5.86 -24.76
C GLU A 71 0.79 5.61 -23.95
N HIS A 72 0.45 6.57 -23.09
CA HIS A 72 -0.71 6.46 -22.20
C HIS A 72 -2.00 6.27 -22.99
N GLU A 73 -2.14 6.95 -24.12
CA GLU A 73 -3.30 6.88 -25.01
C GLU A 73 -3.50 5.49 -25.64
N VAL A 74 -2.42 4.70 -25.76
CA VAL A 74 -2.48 3.32 -26.26
C VAL A 74 -2.83 2.35 -25.14
N LEU A 75 -2.24 2.54 -23.96
CA LEU A 75 -2.37 1.59 -22.85
C LEU A 75 -3.63 1.81 -22.01
N SER A 76 -4.05 3.07 -21.81
CA SER A 76 -5.17 3.43 -20.94
C SER A 76 -6.48 2.71 -21.30
N PRO A 77 -6.89 2.61 -22.59
CA PRO A 77 -8.11 1.87 -22.96
C PRO A 77 -8.04 0.38 -22.64
N ILE A 78 -6.84 -0.21 -22.70
CA ILE A 78 -6.62 -1.62 -22.35
C ILE A 78 -6.77 -1.80 -20.83
N VAL A 79 -6.11 -0.95 -20.03
CA VAL A 79 -6.17 -1.03 -18.57
C VAL A 79 -7.58 -0.75 -18.06
N GLU A 80 -8.27 0.23 -18.62
CA GLU A 80 -9.68 0.52 -18.33
C GLU A 80 -10.56 -0.70 -18.62
N ALA A 81 -10.41 -1.32 -19.78
CA ALA A 81 -11.18 -2.51 -20.12
C ALA A 81 -10.92 -3.68 -19.15
N LEU A 82 -9.66 -3.91 -18.75
CA LEU A 82 -9.30 -4.95 -17.78
C LEU A 82 -9.88 -4.65 -16.38
N CYS A 83 -9.86 -3.38 -15.96
CA CYS A 83 -10.29 -3.00 -14.60
C CYS A 83 -11.81 -2.85 -14.46
N ILE A 84 -12.51 -2.40 -15.50
CA ILE A 84 -13.92 -2.05 -15.44
C ILE A 84 -14.81 -3.15 -16.03
N ARG A 85 -14.34 -3.82 -17.10
CA ARG A 85 -15.16 -4.77 -17.85
C ARG A 85 -14.87 -6.23 -17.56
N ALA A 86 -13.76 -6.60 -16.90
CA ALA A 86 -13.50 -8.01 -16.62
C ALA A 86 -14.53 -8.61 -15.66
N GLY A 87 -14.95 -9.86 -15.91
CA GLY A 87 -15.96 -10.54 -15.08
C GLY A 87 -15.49 -10.83 -13.65
N ALA A 88 -14.17 -11.01 -13.46
CA ALA A 88 -13.52 -11.09 -12.16
C ALA A 88 -12.05 -10.70 -12.26
N ILE A 89 -11.56 -9.93 -11.29
CA ILE A 89 -10.18 -9.44 -11.24
C ILE A 89 -9.53 -9.96 -9.96
N LEU A 90 -8.74 -11.02 -10.12
CA LEU A 90 -8.02 -11.66 -9.03
C LEU A 90 -6.73 -10.91 -8.76
N MET A 91 -6.54 -10.47 -7.52
CA MET A 91 -5.32 -9.79 -7.08
C MET A 91 -4.88 -10.35 -5.72
N HIS A 92 -3.68 -9.98 -5.27
CA HIS A 92 -3.17 -10.41 -3.97
C HIS A 92 -2.67 -9.24 -3.12
N GLY A 93 -3.44 -8.85 -2.10
CA GLY A 93 -3.05 -7.75 -1.22
C GLY A 93 -3.05 -6.40 -1.96
N ALA A 94 -4.10 -6.16 -2.74
CA ALA A 94 -4.19 -5.17 -3.81
C ALA A 94 -4.22 -3.69 -3.38
N GLN A 95 -3.99 -3.39 -2.10
CA GLN A 95 -4.19 -2.03 -1.55
C GLN A 95 -3.35 -0.97 -2.27
N ASN A 96 -2.08 -1.26 -2.52
CA ASN A 96 -1.20 -0.34 -3.22
C ASN A 96 -1.50 -0.34 -4.72
N ASP A 97 -1.85 -1.50 -5.28
CA ASP A 97 -2.10 -1.71 -6.70
C ASP A 97 -3.34 -0.96 -7.16
N VAL A 98 -4.46 -1.07 -6.41
CA VAL A 98 -5.68 -0.27 -6.62
C VAL A 98 -5.36 1.22 -6.60
N THR A 99 -4.54 1.65 -5.65
CA THR A 99 -4.18 3.06 -5.51
C THR A 99 -3.32 3.53 -6.68
N GLY A 100 -2.36 2.71 -7.12
CA GLY A 100 -1.51 2.98 -8.26
C GLY A 100 -2.30 3.05 -9.57
N LEU A 101 -3.25 2.13 -9.78
CA LEU A 101 -4.12 2.11 -10.94
C LEU A 101 -4.96 3.39 -11.03
N LYS A 102 -5.54 3.83 -9.90
CA LYS A 102 -6.31 5.09 -9.87
C LYS A 102 -5.42 6.32 -10.10
N ARG A 103 -4.20 6.32 -9.56
CA ARG A 103 -3.23 7.41 -9.75
C ARG A 103 -2.81 7.55 -11.21
N ASP A 104 -2.44 6.44 -11.86
CA ASP A 104 -1.76 6.48 -13.16
C ASP A 104 -2.73 6.32 -14.34
N PHE A 105 -3.87 5.66 -14.14
CA PHE A 105 -4.86 5.38 -15.19
C PHE A 105 -6.26 5.91 -14.87
N GLY A 106 -6.49 6.45 -13.67
CA GLY A 106 -7.81 6.97 -13.28
C GLY A 106 -8.88 5.91 -13.04
N VAL A 107 -8.50 4.63 -12.97
CA VAL A 107 -9.43 3.48 -12.86
C VAL A 107 -9.09 2.60 -11.65
N GLY A 108 -10.10 1.92 -11.10
CA GLY A 108 -9.93 0.86 -10.09
C GLY A 108 -10.56 -0.44 -10.58
N PRO A 109 -10.19 -1.60 -10.01
CA PRO A 109 -10.76 -2.89 -10.40
C PRO A 109 -12.19 -3.06 -9.83
N ASP A 110 -13.21 -2.99 -10.68
CA ASP A 110 -14.63 -3.04 -10.27
C ASP A 110 -15.03 -4.42 -9.73
N ALA A 111 -14.58 -5.49 -10.38
CA ALA A 111 -14.86 -6.88 -10.00
C ALA A 111 -13.73 -7.52 -9.17
N LEU A 112 -13.17 -6.75 -8.22
CA LEU A 112 -12.02 -7.17 -7.41
C LEU A 112 -12.31 -8.41 -6.55
N ARG A 113 -11.37 -9.35 -6.58
CA ARG A 113 -11.32 -10.54 -5.74
C ARG A 113 -9.92 -10.71 -5.17
N ASP A 114 -9.71 -10.18 -3.98
CA ASP A 114 -8.42 -10.22 -3.31
C ASP A 114 -8.20 -11.55 -2.57
N THR A 115 -7.21 -12.30 -3.02
CA THR A 115 -6.84 -13.60 -2.43
C THR A 115 -6.30 -13.48 -1.00
N GLN A 116 -5.71 -12.33 -0.62
CA GLN A 116 -5.25 -12.12 0.75
C GLN A 116 -6.43 -11.86 1.71
N ILE A 117 -7.46 -11.15 1.26
CA ILE A 117 -8.73 -11.01 2.00
C ILE A 117 -9.39 -12.38 2.14
N ALA A 118 -9.55 -13.12 1.04
CA ALA A 118 -10.17 -14.45 1.07
C ALA A 118 -9.41 -15.41 2.00
N ALA A 119 -8.07 -15.40 1.98
CA ALA A 119 -7.25 -16.22 2.86
C ALA A 119 -7.51 -15.99 4.35
N ARG A 120 -7.70 -14.73 4.77
CA ARG A 120 -8.03 -14.40 6.17
C ARG A 120 -9.36 -15.00 6.60
N PHE A 121 -10.36 -15.00 5.72
CA PHE A 121 -11.67 -15.58 6.00
C PHE A 121 -11.74 -17.09 5.81
N ALA A 122 -10.88 -17.67 4.97
CA ALA A 122 -10.75 -19.11 4.75
C ALA A 122 -10.08 -19.85 5.92
N GLY A 123 -9.47 -19.13 6.87
CA GLY A 123 -8.78 -19.71 8.04
C GLY A 123 -7.32 -20.05 7.79
N GLN A 124 -6.71 -19.45 6.77
CA GLN A 124 -5.27 -19.58 6.54
C GLN A 124 -4.49 -18.89 7.65
N THR A 125 -3.27 -19.36 7.93
CA THR A 125 -2.38 -18.76 8.94
C THR A 125 -1.23 -17.97 8.33
N ARG A 126 -1.02 -18.11 7.02
CA ARG A 126 -0.03 -17.37 6.23
C ARG A 126 -0.79 -16.63 5.13
N PHE A 127 -0.64 -15.32 5.06
CA PHE A 127 -1.43 -14.50 4.13
C PHE A 127 -0.67 -14.02 2.90
N GLY A 128 0.67 -13.97 2.93
CA GLY A 128 1.42 -13.54 1.75
C GLY A 128 1.38 -14.59 0.63
N LEU A 129 1.38 -14.15 -0.63
CA LEU A 129 1.24 -15.01 -1.82
C LEU A 129 2.16 -16.23 -1.77
N ALA A 130 3.47 -16.03 -1.55
CA ALA A 130 4.43 -17.13 -1.44
C ALA A 130 4.08 -18.14 -0.36
N GLY A 131 3.52 -17.69 0.78
CA GLY A 131 3.09 -18.59 1.84
C GLY A 131 1.82 -19.36 1.53
N LEU A 132 0.89 -18.74 0.82
CA LEU A 132 -0.32 -19.38 0.33
C LEU A 132 -0.02 -20.41 -0.75
N LEU A 133 0.84 -20.07 -1.72
CA LEU A 133 1.21 -21.01 -2.78
C LEU A 133 2.00 -22.21 -2.23
N GLU A 134 2.83 -21.99 -1.21
CA GLU A 134 3.52 -23.07 -0.53
C GLU A 134 2.54 -23.97 0.23
N SER A 135 1.59 -23.42 0.99
CA SER A 135 0.64 -24.22 1.77
C SER A 135 -0.39 -24.95 0.90
N GLU A 136 -0.86 -24.30 -0.15
CA GLU A 136 -1.89 -24.86 -1.03
C GLU A 136 -1.28 -25.80 -2.07
N PHE A 137 -0.24 -25.35 -2.78
CA PHE A 137 0.27 -26.07 -3.95
C PHE A 137 1.63 -26.71 -3.74
N GLY A 138 2.28 -26.50 -2.59
CA GLY A 138 3.67 -26.94 -2.37
C GLY A 138 4.68 -26.17 -3.22
N ILE A 139 4.31 -24.98 -3.71
CA ILE A 139 5.12 -24.17 -4.62
C ILE A 139 5.93 -23.16 -3.80
N SER A 140 7.25 -23.23 -3.94
CA SER A 140 8.14 -22.22 -3.37
C SER A 140 8.34 -21.07 -4.36
N LEU A 141 7.99 -19.85 -3.95
CA LEU A 141 8.35 -18.63 -4.67
C LEU A 141 9.64 -18.05 -4.12
N ASP A 142 10.59 -17.80 -5.02
CA ASP A 142 11.77 -17.01 -4.71
C ASP A 142 11.36 -15.56 -4.45
N LYS A 143 11.81 -14.97 -3.34
CA LYS A 143 11.50 -13.57 -2.96
C LYS A 143 12.38 -12.55 -3.68
N GLU A 144 13.11 -12.97 -4.69
CA GLU A 144 14.09 -12.17 -5.41
C GLU A 144 13.38 -11.27 -6.41
N GLN A 145 13.81 -10.02 -6.57
CA GLN A 145 13.23 -8.97 -7.44
C GLN A 145 12.12 -8.05 -6.88
N ARG A 146 11.51 -8.33 -5.71
CA ARG A 146 10.51 -7.41 -5.10
C ARG A 146 10.99 -5.95 -4.89
N MET A 147 12.31 -5.76 -4.76
CA MET A 147 12.95 -4.44 -4.59
C MET A 147 13.82 -4.05 -5.79
N SER A 148 13.60 -4.69 -6.95
CA SER A 148 14.34 -4.44 -8.17
C SER A 148 14.02 -3.05 -8.73
N ASP A 149 14.87 -2.58 -9.63
CA ASP A 149 14.58 -1.38 -10.41
C ASP A 149 13.65 -1.76 -11.57
N TRP A 150 12.34 -1.68 -11.32
CA TRP A 150 11.32 -1.96 -12.32
C TRP A 150 11.24 -0.91 -13.44
N THR A 151 11.98 0.19 -13.34
CA THR A 151 12.10 1.18 -14.42
C THR A 151 13.22 0.85 -15.41
N ALA A 152 14.12 -0.07 -15.05
CA ALA A 152 15.21 -0.48 -15.91
C ALA A 152 14.70 -1.16 -17.18
N ARG A 153 15.28 -0.80 -18.33
CA ARG A 153 14.98 -1.43 -19.63
C ARG A 153 16.25 -1.83 -20.38
N PRO A 154 16.23 -2.99 -21.10
CA PRO A 154 15.16 -3.98 -21.12
C PRO A 154 14.98 -4.68 -19.75
N LEU A 155 13.79 -5.23 -19.48
CA LEU A 155 13.57 -6.05 -18.28
C LEU A 155 14.51 -7.26 -18.31
N SER A 156 15.07 -7.62 -17.16
CA SER A 156 15.89 -8.82 -17.05
C SER A 156 15.01 -10.09 -17.09
N ASN A 157 15.61 -11.22 -17.48
CA ASN A 157 14.91 -12.51 -17.44
C ASN A 157 14.42 -12.88 -16.03
N ASP A 158 15.10 -12.41 -14.97
CA ASP A 158 14.67 -12.61 -13.59
C ASP A 158 13.42 -11.78 -13.26
N GLN A 159 13.41 -10.50 -13.68
CA GLN A 159 12.23 -9.64 -13.53
C GLN A 159 11.01 -10.22 -14.25
N ILE A 160 11.19 -10.68 -15.49
CA ILE A 160 10.13 -11.31 -16.28
C ILE A 160 9.59 -12.57 -15.59
N ARG A 161 10.47 -13.45 -15.08
CA ARG A 161 10.07 -14.66 -14.36
C ARG A 161 9.35 -14.36 -13.06
N TYR A 162 9.82 -13.37 -12.31
CA TYR A 162 9.21 -12.93 -11.06
C TYR A 162 7.81 -12.38 -11.33
N ALA A 163 7.69 -11.38 -12.20
CA ALA A 163 6.42 -10.72 -12.53
C ALA A 163 5.36 -11.74 -12.99
N ARG A 164 5.75 -12.68 -13.84
CA ARG A 164 4.85 -13.75 -14.31
C ARG A 164 4.29 -14.60 -13.16
N ARG A 165 5.08 -14.88 -12.12
CA ARG A 165 4.68 -15.77 -11.01
C ARG A 165 3.62 -15.16 -10.10
N ASP A 166 3.49 -13.84 -10.07
CA ASP A 166 2.57 -13.16 -9.16
C ASP A 166 1.10 -13.27 -9.60
N THR A 167 0.83 -13.56 -10.88
CA THR A 167 -0.53 -13.69 -11.42
C THR A 167 -0.93 -15.10 -11.87
N VAL A 168 0.04 -15.91 -12.31
CA VAL A 168 -0.23 -17.20 -12.98
C VAL A 168 -1.00 -18.22 -12.13
N TRP A 169 -0.93 -18.11 -10.81
CA TRP A 169 -1.60 -19.02 -9.85
C TRP A 169 -2.84 -18.43 -9.20
N LEU A 170 -3.21 -17.18 -9.50
CA LEU A 170 -4.28 -16.50 -8.76
C LEU A 170 -5.66 -17.14 -8.96
N ALA A 171 -5.95 -17.66 -10.16
CA ALA A 171 -7.19 -18.37 -10.46
C ALA A 171 -7.33 -19.63 -9.60
N ASP A 172 -6.36 -20.54 -9.71
CA ASP A 172 -6.33 -21.78 -8.92
C ASP A 172 -6.35 -21.49 -7.41
N LEU A 173 -5.64 -20.44 -6.97
CA LEU A 173 -5.62 -20.03 -5.56
C LEU A 173 -6.99 -19.51 -5.11
N TRP A 174 -7.65 -18.69 -5.92
CA TRP A 174 -8.97 -18.16 -5.59
C TRP A 174 -9.99 -19.27 -5.41
N GLU A 175 -10.03 -20.27 -6.30
CA GLU A 175 -10.96 -21.40 -6.20
C GLU A 175 -10.88 -22.10 -4.85
N ARG A 176 -9.66 -22.41 -4.39
CA ARG A 176 -9.44 -23.05 -3.09
C ARG A 176 -9.82 -22.18 -1.90
N LEU A 177 -9.47 -20.90 -1.97
CA LEU A 177 -9.79 -19.96 -0.89
C LEU A 177 -11.30 -19.73 -0.81
N GLU A 178 -11.98 -19.63 -1.94
CA GLU A 178 -13.43 -19.43 -2.02
C GLU A 178 -14.20 -20.62 -1.42
N GLU A 179 -13.74 -21.86 -1.65
CA GLU A 179 -14.30 -23.05 -0.98
C GLU A 179 -14.17 -22.95 0.55
N GLY A 180 -13.00 -22.54 1.04
CA GLY A 180 -12.76 -22.34 2.48
C GLY A 180 -13.63 -21.22 3.08
N VAL A 181 -13.78 -20.11 2.36
CA VAL A 181 -14.66 -18.99 2.75
C VAL A 181 -16.11 -19.46 2.82
N ARG A 182 -16.60 -20.19 1.81
CA ARG A 182 -17.95 -20.73 1.74
C ARG A 182 -18.25 -21.71 2.86
N ALA A 183 -17.32 -22.63 3.13
CA ALA A 183 -17.45 -23.59 4.22
C ALA A 183 -17.57 -22.91 5.60
N ARG A 184 -17.02 -21.70 5.74
CA ARG A 184 -17.01 -20.92 6.98
C ARG A 184 -18.08 -19.83 7.02
N GLY A 185 -18.84 -19.64 5.94
CA GLY A 185 -19.95 -18.68 5.86
C GLY A 185 -19.51 -17.22 5.95
N PHE A 186 -18.44 -16.84 5.23
CA PHE A 186 -17.89 -15.47 5.20
C PHE A 186 -17.92 -14.82 3.81
N GLU A 187 -18.71 -15.35 2.86
CA GLU A 187 -18.78 -14.83 1.49
C GLU A 187 -19.18 -13.35 1.44
N ASP A 188 -20.16 -12.97 2.27
CA ASP A 188 -20.63 -11.59 2.42
C ASP A 188 -19.54 -10.66 2.99
N ALA A 189 -18.68 -11.17 3.87
CA ALA A 189 -17.58 -10.42 4.44
C ALA A 189 -16.45 -10.22 3.41
N VAL A 190 -16.12 -11.26 2.64
CA VAL A 190 -15.14 -11.16 1.55
C VAL A 190 -15.62 -10.19 0.48
N ALA A 191 -16.89 -10.26 0.08
CA ALA A 191 -17.47 -9.34 -0.91
C ALA A 191 -17.38 -7.88 -0.43
N GLU A 192 -17.78 -7.60 0.81
CA GLU A 192 -17.76 -6.24 1.36
C GLU A 192 -16.33 -5.69 1.57
N GLU A 193 -15.38 -6.52 2.00
CA GLU A 193 -13.99 -6.08 2.14
C GLU A 193 -13.32 -5.87 0.77
N ASN A 194 -13.68 -6.64 -0.26
CA ASN A 194 -13.23 -6.38 -1.65
C ASN A 194 -13.83 -5.08 -2.22
N GLU A 195 -15.12 -4.82 -2.01
CA GLU A 195 -15.79 -3.56 -2.39
C GLU A 195 -15.06 -2.37 -1.74
N ALA A 196 -14.84 -2.44 -0.42
CA ALA A 196 -14.11 -1.40 0.31
C ALA A 196 -12.66 -1.21 -0.18
N LEU A 197 -11.98 -2.29 -0.59
CA LEU A 197 -10.64 -2.25 -1.14
C LEU A 197 -10.63 -1.58 -2.52
N ALA A 198 -11.57 -1.92 -3.39
CA ALA A 198 -11.73 -1.32 -4.71
C ALA A 198 -12.09 0.16 -4.63
N GLU A 199 -12.81 0.59 -3.59
CA GLU A 199 -13.22 1.99 -3.36
C GLU A 199 -12.12 2.87 -2.77
N LEU A 200 -10.97 2.32 -2.36
CA LEU A 200 -9.90 3.11 -1.73
C LEU A 200 -9.54 4.36 -2.55
N PRO A 201 -9.46 5.55 -1.93
CA PRO A 201 -9.13 6.76 -2.67
C PRO A 201 -7.69 6.69 -3.19
N VAL A 202 -7.39 7.51 -4.19
CA VAL A 202 -5.99 7.76 -4.58
C VAL A 202 -5.23 8.25 -3.34
N ASN A 203 -4.20 7.50 -2.94
CA ASN A 203 -3.26 7.94 -1.93
C ASN A 203 -2.23 8.86 -2.60
N ASP A 204 -2.56 10.15 -2.68
CA ASP A 204 -1.58 11.21 -2.88
C ASP A 204 -1.29 11.86 -1.52
N PRO A 205 -0.27 11.38 -0.78
CA PRO A 205 0.04 11.97 0.52
C PRO A 205 0.54 13.41 0.41
N GLY A 206 0.87 13.90 -0.79
CA GLY A 206 1.49 15.19 -1.01
C GLY A 206 2.79 15.38 -0.20
N PHE A 207 3.33 16.59 -0.25
CA PHE A 207 4.43 16.97 0.63
C PHE A 207 3.88 17.49 1.97
N ASP A 208 4.13 16.76 3.07
CA ASP A 208 3.91 17.24 4.44
C ASP A 208 5.10 18.08 4.90
N PRO A 209 4.98 19.41 5.09
CA PRO A 209 6.08 20.26 5.56
C PRO A 209 6.66 19.86 6.92
N SER A 210 5.92 19.08 7.71
CA SER A 210 6.30 18.59 9.03
C SER A 210 6.74 17.12 9.06
N GLY A 211 6.79 16.46 7.90
CA GLY A 211 7.15 15.05 7.78
C GLY A 211 8.56 14.72 8.30
N TRP A 212 9.43 15.73 8.45
CA TRP A 212 10.74 15.60 9.08
C TRP A 212 10.67 15.10 10.53
N ARG A 213 9.59 15.40 11.26
CA ARG A 213 9.38 14.96 12.65
C ARG A 213 9.16 13.46 12.77
N SER A 214 8.77 12.78 11.69
CA SER A 214 8.57 11.34 11.66
C SER A 214 9.82 10.58 11.18
N GLN A 215 10.87 11.28 10.74
CA GLN A 215 12.05 10.65 10.17
C GLN A 215 12.87 9.89 11.21
N LYS A 216 13.39 8.73 10.80
CA LYS A 216 14.31 7.95 11.61
C LYS A 216 15.51 8.81 12.00
N GLY A 217 15.77 8.91 13.30
CA GLY A 217 16.83 9.76 13.84
C GLY A 217 16.38 11.16 14.22
N LEU A 218 15.16 11.60 13.91
CA LEU A 218 14.57 12.85 14.45
C LEU A 218 13.30 12.58 15.25
N ARG A 219 12.58 11.49 14.92
CA ARG A 219 11.36 11.08 15.58
C ARG A 219 11.51 11.01 17.10
N GLY A 220 10.63 11.71 17.79
CA GLY A 220 10.54 11.74 19.26
C GLY A 220 11.60 12.59 19.95
N GLN A 221 12.56 13.19 19.21
CA GLN A 221 13.61 14.01 19.82
C GLN A 221 13.10 15.42 20.09
N ARG A 222 13.60 16.02 21.18
CA ARG A 222 13.49 17.46 21.43
C ARG A 222 14.71 18.11 20.80
N LEU A 223 14.49 18.96 19.80
CA LEU A 223 15.54 19.64 19.08
C LEU A 223 15.66 21.08 19.57
N GLU A 224 16.87 21.62 19.57
CA GLU A 224 17.08 23.05 19.79
C GLU A 224 16.48 23.88 18.64
N PRO A 225 16.08 25.14 18.84
CA PRO A 225 15.40 25.95 17.82
C PRO A 225 16.13 26.02 16.47
N LEU A 226 17.47 26.11 16.49
CA LEU A 226 18.28 26.09 15.27
C LEU A 226 18.23 24.73 14.55
N MET A 227 18.21 23.63 15.30
CA MET A 227 18.10 22.28 14.74
C MET A 227 16.71 22.05 14.13
N GLU A 228 15.64 22.58 14.73
CA GLU A 228 14.29 22.52 14.15
C GLU A 228 14.22 23.28 12.82
N ARG A 229 14.75 24.52 12.79
CA ARG A 229 14.83 25.30 11.54
C ARG A 229 15.63 24.58 10.46
N ARG A 230 16.77 23.97 10.82
CA ARG A 230 17.55 23.12 9.89
C ARG A 230 16.74 21.93 9.39
N ALA A 231 16.03 21.23 10.27
CA ALA A 231 15.26 20.05 9.90
C ALA A 231 14.15 20.39 8.90
N ALA A 232 13.40 21.46 9.16
CA ALA A 232 12.37 21.95 8.25
C ALA A 232 12.97 22.41 6.91
N ALA A 233 14.04 23.20 6.94
CA ALA A 233 14.68 23.72 5.74
C ALA A 233 15.27 22.60 4.86
N LEU A 234 15.97 21.63 5.46
CA LEU A 234 16.52 20.46 4.75
C LEU A 234 15.42 19.55 4.22
N TRP A 235 14.28 19.46 4.91
CA TRP A 235 13.14 18.67 4.49
C TRP A 235 12.46 19.24 3.25
N ALA A 236 12.21 20.56 3.26
CA ALA A 236 11.70 21.29 2.09
C ALA A 236 12.68 21.23 0.91
N LEU A 237 13.97 21.50 1.17
CA LEU A 237 15.01 21.42 0.14
C LEU A 237 15.11 20.01 -0.46
N ARG A 238 14.99 18.96 0.37
CA ARG A 238 15.00 17.59 -0.13
C ARG A 238 13.87 17.34 -1.12
N ASP A 239 12.65 17.77 -0.79
CA ASP A 239 11.50 17.64 -1.69
C ASP A 239 11.73 18.41 -3.00
N GLU A 240 12.18 19.66 -2.91
CA GLU A 240 12.47 20.50 -4.06
C GLU A 240 13.52 19.89 -4.99
N VAL A 241 14.64 19.45 -4.43
CA VAL A 241 15.72 18.84 -5.21
C VAL A 241 15.27 17.51 -5.81
N ALA A 242 14.54 16.70 -5.03
CA ALA A 242 14.01 15.42 -5.47
C ALA A 242 13.07 15.57 -6.67
N ARG A 243 12.11 16.50 -6.57
CA ARG A 243 11.17 16.83 -7.65
C ARG A 243 11.88 17.42 -8.88
N THR A 244 12.79 18.37 -8.68
CA THR A 244 13.51 19.04 -9.78
C THR A 244 14.36 18.06 -10.60
N HIS A 245 14.94 17.06 -9.95
CA HIS A 245 15.84 16.09 -10.58
C HIS A 245 15.17 14.75 -10.87
N ASP A 246 13.84 14.65 -10.71
CA ASP A 246 13.05 13.41 -10.77
C ASP A 246 13.71 12.23 -10.05
N ARG A 247 14.00 12.43 -8.76
CA ARG A 247 14.68 11.45 -7.90
C ARG A 247 13.86 11.15 -6.67
N HIS A 248 13.88 9.89 -6.25
CA HIS A 248 13.23 9.50 -5.01
C HIS A 248 13.80 10.28 -3.80
N PRO A 249 12.95 10.88 -2.94
CA PRO A 249 13.41 11.75 -1.85
C PRO A 249 14.46 11.12 -0.92
N THR A 250 14.34 9.82 -0.63
CA THR A 250 15.30 9.12 0.24
C THR A 250 16.64 8.83 -0.45
N ARG A 251 16.69 8.82 -1.79
CA ARG A 251 17.95 8.75 -2.55
C ARG A 251 18.59 10.12 -2.72
N THR A 252 17.78 11.19 -2.74
CA THR A 252 18.25 12.58 -2.78
C THR A 252 18.93 12.99 -1.47
N LEU A 253 18.22 12.89 -0.33
CA LEU A 253 18.79 13.12 1.00
C LEU A 253 18.31 12.01 1.96
N PRO A 254 19.15 10.98 2.21
CA PRO A 254 18.79 9.87 3.08
C PRO A 254 18.45 10.32 4.51
N PRO A 255 17.51 9.65 5.21
CA PRO A 255 17.10 10.04 6.56
C PRO A 255 18.25 10.16 7.57
N TRP A 256 19.24 9.28 7.49
CA TRP A 256 20.43 9.34 8.36
C TRP A 256 21.28 10.59 8.09
N LEU A 257 21.44 10.98 6.81
CA LEU A 257 22.24 12.15 6.43
C LEU A 257 21.53 13.44 6.84
N LEU A 258 20.21 13.49 6.62
CA LEU A 258 19.36 14.57 7.11
C LEU A 258 19.55 14.76 8.62
N ALA A 259 19.43 13.68 9.41
CA ALA A 259 19.59 13.76 10.86
C ALA A 259 20.99 14.23 11.30
N GLU A 260 22.06 13.81 10.61
CA GLU A 260 23.42 14.26 10.92
C GLU A 260 23.64 15.74 10.54
N LEU A 261 23.12 16.20 9.40
CA LEU A 261 23.19 17.60 8.99
C LEU A 261 22.41 18.51 9.94
N VAL A 262 21.24 18.07 10.43
CA VAL A 262 20.48 18.78 11.47
C VAL A 262 21.33 18.97 12.74
N ARG A 263 21.94 17.89 13.23
CA ARG A 263 22.69 17.90 14.50
C ARG A 263 23.99 18.69 14.43
N ARG A 264 24.80 18.42 13.41
CA ARG A 264 26.18 18.93 13.33
C ARG A 264 26.29 20.20 12.49
N GLY A 265 25.28 20.53 11.69
CA GLY A 265 25.29 21.69 10.81
C GLY A 265 26.46 21.66 9.82
N PRO A 266 27.10 22.81 9.52
CA PRO A 266 28.20 22.89 8.56
C PRO A 266 29.40 22.01 8.92
N ARG A 267 29.64 21.75 10.21
CA ARG A 267 30.77 20.91 10.68
C ARG A 267 30.68 19.47 10.14
N MET A 268 29.49 18.97 9.83
CA MET A 268 29.32 17.67 9.18
C MET A 268 29.98 17.64 7.81
N MET A 269 29.85 18.74 7.05
CA MET A 269 30.35 18.82 5.68
C MET A 269 31.88 18.79 5.65
N ASP A 270 32.52 19.41 6.64
CA ASP A 270 33.98 19.44 6.78
C ASP A 270 34.55 18.06 7.14
N GLY A 271 33.87 17.35 8.06
CA GLY A 271 34.33 16.05 8.56
C GLY A 271 34.06 14.85 7.65
N GLN A 272 33.23 15.00 6.59
CA GLN A 272 32.78 13.88 5.76
C GLN A 272 32.82 14.13 4.24
N ARG A 273 33.77 14.92 3.73
CA ARG A 273 33.93 15.17 2.27
C ARG A 273 34.01 13.90 1.41
N ARG A 274 34.42 12.76 1.99
CA ARG A 274 34.47 11.44 1.31
C ARG A 274 33.14 10.68 1.28
N ASN A 275 32.10 11.13 2.00
CA ASN A 275 30.80 10.48 2.02
C ASN A 275 30.08 10.63 0.67
N LYS A 276 29.74 9.51 0.03
CA LYS A 276 29.14 9.48 -1.32
C LYS A 276 27.77 10.17 -1.36
N ALA A 277 26.92 9.95 -0.35
CA ALA A 277 25.59 10.56 -0.29
C ALA A 277 25.68 12.06 -0.09
N LEU A 278 26.58 12.53 0.79
CA LEU A 278 26.82 13.95 0.97
C LEU A 278 27.34 14.60 -0.31
N ARG A 279 28.34 14.01 -0.99
CA ARG A 279 28.82 14.55 -2.27
C ARG A 279 27.74 14.62 -3.33
N ALA A 280 26.90 13.58 -3.43
CA ALA A 280 25.81 13.56 -4.38
C ALA A 280 24.80 14.69 -4.08
N PHE A 281 24.41 14.87 -2.82
CA PHE A 281 23.49 15.94 -2.43
C PHE A 281 24.09 17.34 -2.62
N VAL A 282 25.36 17.54 -2.23
CA VAL A 282 26.10 18.80 -2.47
C VAL A 282 26.21 19.08 -3.97
N GLY A 283 26.40 18.06 -4.81
CA GLY A 283 26.42 18.24 -6.27
C GLY A 283 25.09 18.71 -6.86
N LEU A 284 23.97 18.46 -6.19
CA LEU A 284 22.63 18.90 -6.61
C LEU A 284 22.26 20.30 -6.08
N VAL A 285 22.81 20.69 -4.93
CA VAL A 285 22.43 21.92 -4.20
C VAL A 285 23.48 23.03 -4.30
N GLY A 286 24.75 22.67 -4.41
CA GLY A 286 25.91 23.55 -4.22
C GLY A 286 26.40 23.59 -2.77
N ASP A 287 27.74 23.62 -2.59
CA ASP A 287 28.37 23.59 -1.26
C ASP A 287 28.04 24.84 -0.44
N ASP A 288 28.18 26.03 -1.04
CA ASP A 288 27.95 27.31 -0.37
C ASP A 288 26.48 27.49 0.03
N ALA A 289 25.55 27.13 -0.85
CA ALA A 289 24.12 27.21 -0.58
C ALA A 289 23.72 26.29 0.58
N LEU A 290 24.21 25.04 0.60
CA LEU A 290 23.95 24.13 1.71
C LEU A 290 24.58 24.62 3.01
N ARG A 291 25.81 25.16 2.98
CA ARG A 291 26.45 25.73 4.17
C ARG A 291 25.70 26.92 4.73
N GLN A 292 25.22 27.82 3.87
CA GLN A 292 24.41 28.95 4.26
C GLN A 292 23.12 28.47 4.94
N LEU A 293 22.39 27.54 4.32
CA LEU A 293 21.17 26.96 4.88
C LEU A 293 21.40 26.31 6.25
N LEU A 294 22.53 25.63 6.44
CA LEU A 294 22.86 25.00 7.72
C LEU A 294 23.33 26.02 8.77
N THR A 295 23.84 27.18 8.37
CA THR A 295 24.33 28.21 9.31
C THR A 295 23.19 29.08 9.79
N ASP A 296 22.37 29.57 8.85
CA ASP A 296 21.23 30.44 9.10
C ASP A 296 20.02 29.96 8.28
N PRO A 297 19.37 28.85 8.68
CA PRO A 297 18.17 28.34 8.02
C PRO A 297 17.04 29.36 8.15
N PRO A 298 16.09 29.49 7.22
CA PRO A 298 14.94 30.38 7.39
C PRO A 298 14.17 30.10 8.70
N PRO A 299 13.45 31.09 9.25
CA PRO A 299 12.54 30.83 10.36
C PRO A 299 11.50 29.79 9.95
N PHE A 300 11.14 28.92 10.88
CA PHE A 300 10.05 27.96 10.71
C PHE A 300 8.89 28.43 11.57
N GLU A 301 7.86 29.00 10.95
CA GLU A 301 6.64 29.33 11.68
C GLU A 301 5.87 28.04 11.93
N ALA A 302 5.69 27.69 13.21
CA ALA A 302 4.93 26.52 13.61
C ALA A 302 3.41 26.65 13.34
N GLY A 303 2.95 27.78 12.80
CA GLY A 303 1.53 28.13 12.64
C GLY A 303 0.77 27.32 11.59
N ASP A 304 1.43 26.86 10.53
CA ASP A 304 0.81 26.06 9.45
C ASP A 304 1.03 24.55 9.61
N VAL A 305 1.53 24.16 10.78
CA VAL A 305 1.87 22.79 11.11
C VAL A 305 0.73 22.24 11.98
N PRO A 306 0.03 21.18 11.56
CA PRO A 306 -0.84 20.46 12.48
C PRO A 306 0.00 20.16 13.72
N GLU A 307 -0.46 20.61 14.90
CA GLU A 307 0.15 20.26 16.18
C GLU A 307 0.58 18.80 16.10
N ARG A 308 1.82 18.53 16.53
CA ARG A 308 2.40 17.19 16.66
C ARG A 308 1.23 16.25 16.92
N ARG A 309 0.82 15.41 15.94
CA ARG A 309 -0.25 14.42 16.17
C ARG A 309 0.27 13.56 17.31
N GLY A 310 -0.04 13.95 18.55
CA GLY A 310 0.43 13.32 19.75
C GLY A 310 0.05 11.87 19.57
N GLY A 311 1.05 10.98 19.57
CA GLY A 311 0.87 9.64 19.00
C GLY A 311 -0.40 8.99 19.52
N ARG A 312 -1.47 8.97 18.70
CA ARG A 312 -2.83 8.53 19.06
C ARG A 312 -3.22 8.75 20.53
N GLY A 313 -2.81 9.88 21.09
CA GLY A 313 -3.29 10.37 22.36
C GLY A 313 -4.21 11.52 22.03
N ARG A 314 -5.45 11.21 21.62
CA ARG A 314 -6.51 12.23 21.57
C ARG A 314 -6.47 13.04 22.88
N PRO A 315 -6.68 14.37 22.86
CA PRO A 315 -6.71 15.19 24.05
C PRO A 315 -7.62 14.57 25.14
N PRO A 316 -7.30 14.68 26.44
CA PRO A 316 -8.03 13.99 27.52
C PRO A 316 -9.45 14.54 27.81
N TRP A 317 -10.15 15.10 26.84
CA TRP A 317 -11.41 15.82 27.10
C TRP A 317 -12.56 15.16 26.35
N HIS A 318 -13.48 14.59 27.14
CA HIS A 318 -14.70 13.84 26.80
C HIS A 318 -14.55 12.36 26.40
N ARG A 319 -13.61 11.62 26.99
CA ARG A 319 -13.78 10.16 27.05
C ARG A 319 -14.90 9.85 28.04
N SER A 320 -15.89 9.06 27.62
CA SER A 320 -16.90 8.51 28.54
C SER A 320 -16.18 7.94 29.78
N PRO A 321 -16.71 8.10 31.01
CA PRO A 321 -16.11 7.51 32.21
C PRO A 321 -15.88 5.99 32.09
N HIS A 322 -16.58 5.35 31.16
CA HIS A 322 -16.53 3.93 30.88
C HIS A 322 -15.61 3.55 29.71
N PHE A 323 -15.01 4.52 29.02
CA PHE A 323 -14.24 4.30 27.78
C PHE A 323 -13.14 3.26 27.94
N ASP A 324 -12.22 3.44 28.91
CA ASP A 324 -11.08 2.53 29.06
C ASP A 324 -11.54 1.11 29.39
N ARG A 325 -12.57 0.97 30.24
CA ARG A 325 -13.17 -0.33 30.58
C ARG A 325 -13.81 -0.98 29.35
N ARG A 326 -14.59 -0.23 28.56
CA ARG A 326 -15.22 -0.71 27.32
C ARG A 326 -14.19 -1.15 26.29
N VAL A 327 -13.11 -0.37 26.12
CA VAL A 327 -12.00 -0.76 25.24
C VAL A 327 -11.36 -2.07 25.68
N GLN A 328 -11.08 -2.25 26.97
CA GLN A 328 -10.52 -3.52 27.46
C GLN A 328 -11.48 -4.70 27.26
N ALA A 329 -12.77 -4.51 27.52
CA ALA A 329 -13.78 -5.53 27.29
C ALA A 329 -13.89 -5.94 25.81
N LEU A 330 -13.87 -4.95 24.91
CA LEU A 330 -13.88 -5.17 23.47
C LEU A 330 -12.59 -5.83 22.94
N LEU A 331 -11.43 -5.52 23.54
CA LEU A 331 -10.17 -6.17 23.18
C LEU A 331 -10.16 -7.64 23.59
N ALA A 332 -10.62 -7.95 24.81
CA ALA A 332 -10.76 -9.32 25.28
C ALA A 332 -11.72 -10.11 24.38
N TRP A 333 -12.90 -9.55 24.09
CA TRP A 333 -13.85 -10.14 23.13
C TRP A 333 -13.22 -10.42 21.77
N ARG A 334 -12.48 -9.44 21.22
CA ARG A 334 -11.84 -9.59 19.91
C ARG A 334 -10.83 -10.71 19.91
N ASP A 335 -10.03 -10.82 20.97
CA ASP A 335 -8.98 -11.84 21.05
C ASP A 335 -9.62 -13.25 21.17
N GLU A 336 -10.67 -13.42 21.97
CA GLU A 336 -11.47 -14.66 22.04
C GLU A 336 -12.12 -15.02 20.70
N GLU A 337 -12.72 -14.04 20.02
CA GLU A 337 -13.39 -14.23 18.75
C GLU A 337 -12.41 -14.51 17.61
N ALA A 338 -11.22 -13.91 17.64
CA ALA A 338 -10.12 -14.19 16.73
C ALA A 338 -9.61 -15.63 16.90
N GLU A 339 -9.48 -16.13 18.12
CA GLU A 339 -9.16 -17.54 18.37
C GLU A 339 -10.27 -18.47 17.89
N ARG A 340 -11.53 -18.15 18.18
CA ARG A 340 -12.70 -18.96 17.79
C ARG A 340 -12.85 -19.09 16.28
N THR A 341 -12.65 -18.00 15.57
CA THR A 341 -12.79 -17.95 14.11
C THR A 341 -11.49 -18.30 13.40
N GLY A 342 -10.33 -18.12 14.01
CA GLY A 342 -9.03 -18.18 13.35
C GLY A 342 -8.74 -16.97 12.44
N ILE A 343 -9.51 -15.88 12.56
CA ILE A 343 -9.27 -14.63 11.83
C ILE A 343 -8.28 -13.79 12.62
N GLU A 344 -7.30 -13.15 11.96
CA GLU A 344 -6.36 -12.25 12.62
C GLU A 344 -7.10 -11.13 13.38
N ALA A 345 -6.82 -10.96 14.68
CA ALA A 345 -7.53 -10.01 15.54
C ALA A 345 -7.55 -8.59 14.97
N GLY A 346 -6.42 -8.11 14.43
CA GLY A 346 -6.31 -6.77 13.83
C GLY A 346 -7.23 -6.57 12.63
N PHE A 347 -7.47 -7.63 11.84
CA PHE A 347 -8.37 -7.62 10.70
C PHE A 347 -9.84 -7.82 11.11
N LEU A 348 -10.08 -8.69 12.10
CA LEU A 348 -11.41 -8.92 12.66
C LEU A 348 -12.01 -7.61 13.21
N ALA A 349 -11.27 -6.91 14.07
CA ALA A 349 -11.66 -5.61 14.58
C ALA A 349 -10.41 -4.77 14.91
N PRO A 350 -10.05 -3.78 14.06
CA PRO A 350 -8.94 -2.89 14.33
C PRO A 350 -9.14 -2.16 15.67
N ARG A 351 -8.05 -1.90 16.40
CA ARG A 351 -8.14 -1.17 17.68
C ARG A 351 -8.85 0.18 17.53
N ALA A 352 -8.62 0.89 16.42
CA ALA A 352 -9.26 2.17 16.16
C ALA A 352 -10.80 2.05 16.08
N LEU A 353 -11.31 0.97 15.49
CA LEU A 353 -12.73 0.65 15.48
C LEU A 353 -13.23 0.39 16.92
N LEU A 354 -12.51 -0.41 17.71
CA LEU A 354 -12.91 -0.68 19.10
C LEU A 354 -12.93 0.58 19.97
N GLU A 355 -12.00 1.51 19.74
CA GLU A 355 -12.00 2.81 20.39
C GLU A 355 -13.22 3.65 19.97
N GLN A 356 -13.60 3.66 18.69
CA GLN A 356 -14.83 4.33 18.23
C GLN A 356 -16.09 3.73 18.85
N LEU A 357 -16.17 2.39 18.94
CA LEU A 357 -17.26 1.70 19.61
C LEU A 357 -17.36 2.08 21.09
N ALA A 358 -16.23 2.16 21.80
CA ALA A 358 -16.20 2.49 23.22
C ALA A 358 -16.62 3.94 23.55
N GLU A 359 -16.54 4.85 22.58
CA GLU A 359 -17.00 6.24 22.72
C GLU A 359 -18.53 6.37 22.69
N VAL A 360 -19.27 5.34 22.26
CA VAL A 360 -20.73 5.40 22.15
C VAL A 360 -21.41 5.24 23.51
N ASP A 361 -22.13 6.28 23.98
CA ASP A 361 -22.79 6.27 25.29
C ASP A 361 -24.14 5.54 25.32
N ALA A 362 -24.93 5.60 24.23
CA ALA A 362 -26.22 4.92 24.09
C ALA A 362 -26.17 3.95 22.90
N PRO A 363 -25.50 2.80 23.04
CA PRO A 363 -25.27 1.90 21.93
C PRO A 363 -26.57 1.18 21.54
N GLU A 364 -27.02 1.43 20.32
CA GLU A 364 -28.09 0.74 19.60
C GLU A 364 -27.57 0.31 18.22
N HIS A 365 -28.24 -0.64 17.57
CA HIS A 365 -27.77 -1.20 16.30
C HIS A 365 -27.56 -0.11 15.24
N ASP A 366 -28.48 0.85 15.13
CA ASP A 366 -28.40 1.97 14.17
C ASP A 366 -27.24 2.93 14.50
N VAL A 367 -26.92 3.09 15.78
CA VAL A 367 -25.79 3.93 16.22
C VAL A 367 -24.46 3.26 15.88
N LEU A 368 -24.34 1.94 16.09
CA LEU A 368 -23.15 1.20 15.68
C LEU A 368 -22.98 1.22 14.15
N ALA A 369 -24.08 1.13 13.41
CA ALA A 369 -24.09 1.18 11.96
C ALA A 369 -23.67 2.53 11.37
N ALA A 370 -23.83 3.62 12.11
CA ALA A 370 -23.40 4.95 11.71
C ALA A 370 -21.88 5.19 11.87
N ILE A 371 -21.15 4.29 12.52
CA ILE A 371 -19.70 4.40 12.69
C ILE A 371 -19.01 4.06 11.36
N PRO A 372 -18.21 4.97 10.76
CA PRO A 372 -17.65 4.78 9.42
C PRO A 372 -16.83 3.49 9.22
N ASP A 373 -16.10 3.06 10.26
CA ASP A 373 -15.25 1.86 10.20
C ASP A 373 -16.00 0.55 10.49
N VAL A 374 -17.30 0.62 10.80
CA VAL A 374 -18.14 -0.55 11.03
C VAL A 374 -18.72 -1.06 9.71
N ARG A 375 -18.19 -2.19 9.25
CA ARG A 375 -18.72 -2.92 8.08
C ARG A 375 -20.01 -3.68 8.41
N ARG A 376 -20.86 -3.88 7.40
CA ARG A 376 -22.16 -4.56 7.53
C ARG A 376 -21.99 -6.01 7.99
N TRP A 377 -20.98 -6.71 7.49
CA TRP A 377 -20.70 -8.10 7.86
C TRP A 377 -20.32 -8.24 9.34
N ARG A 378 -19.64 -7.23 9.92
CA ARG A 378 -19.31 -7.20 11.35
C ARG A 378 -20.56 -6.94 12.18
N LEU A 379 -21.41 -6.01 11.79
CA LEU A 379 -22.70 -5.77 12.47
C LEU A 379 -23.55 -7.03 12.53
N ARG A 380 -23.77 -7.67 11.37
CA ARG A 380 -24.56 -8.89 11.25
C ARG A 380 -24.12 -10.00 12.21
N ARG A 381 -22.82 -10.08 12.50
CA ARG A 381 -22.23 -11.13 13.34
C ARG A 381 -22.04 -10.73 14.80
N TYR A 382 -21.74 -9.47 15.06
CA TYR A 382 -21.12 -9.04 16.32
C TYR A 382 -21.85 -7.90 17.03
N ALA A 383 -22.87 -7.29 16.43
CA ALA A 383 -23.58 -6.17 17.04
C ALA A 383 -24.11 -6.52 18.45
N ASP A 384 -24.79 -7.66 18.61
CA ASP A 384 -25.34 -8.05 19.92
C ASP A 384 -24.27 -8.24 20.99
N ALA A 385 -23.13 -8.85 20.63
CA ALA A 385 -22.00 -9.02 21.53
C ALA A 385 -21.42 -7.66 21.94
N TRP A 386 -21.22 -6.75 20.98
CA TRP A 386 -20.72 -5.40 21.25
C TRP A 386 -21.69 -4.61 22.13
N LEU A 387 -22.99 -4.64 21.84
CA LEU A 387 -24.03 -3.98 22.64
C LEU A 387 -24.01 -4.46 24.09
N GLY A 388 -23.84 -5.78 24.32
CA GLY A 388 -23.69 -6.35 25.65
C GLY A 388 -22.51 -5.77 26.42
N LEU A 389 -21.35 -5.65 25.77
CA LEU A 389 -20.13 -5.12 26.37
C LEU A 389 -20.21 -3.61 26.64
N LEU A 390 -20.80 -2.85 25.72
CA LEU A 390 -20.88 -1.38 25.80
C LEU A 390 -21.90 -0.90 26.86
N ARG A 391 -22.90 -1.71 27.21
CA ARG A 391 -23.88 -1.41 28.26
C ARG A 391 -23.36 -1.62 29.69
N THR A 392 -22.21 -2.28 29.84
CA THR A 392 -21.54 -2.47 31.15
C THR A 392 -20.79 -1.22 31.57
#